data_AF-A0A931YGT6-F1
#
_entry.id   AF-A0A931YGT6-F1
#
_cell.length_a   1.000
_cell.length_b   1.000
_cell.length_c   1.000
_cell.angle_alpha   90.00
_cell.angle_beta   90.00
_cell.angle_gamma   90.00
#
_symmetry.space_group_name_H-M   'P 1'
#
loop_
_entity.id
_entity.type
_entity.pdbx_description
1 polymer ?
#
loop_
_entity_poly.entity_id
_entity_poly.type
_entity_poly.pdbx_seq_one_letter_code
_entity_poly.pdbx_strand_id
1 'polypeptide(L)' 'MRLRCGGREAACRLVIFDKDGTLIDFASLWVPVVRARACFIVEEAGADGALEPALLRAFGYDPDTGRVDPRGPLA' A
#
# COMPACT_ATOMS: atom_id res chain seq x y z
N MET A 1 -25.76 -16.91 -10.53
CA MET A 1 -25.58 -15.50 -10.10
C MET A 1 -25.98 -14.60 -11.26
N ARG A 2 -26.36 -13.34 -11.01
CA ARG A 2 -26.51 -12.34 -12.08
C ARG A 2 -25.48 -11.24 -11.89
N LEU A 3 -24.70 -10.96 -12.92
CA LEU A 3 -23.70 -9.89 -12.94
C LEU A 3 -24.33 -8.66 -13.61
N ARG A 4 -24.28 -7.52 -12.92
CA ARG A 4 -24.70 -6.23 -13.48
C ARG A 4 -23.48 -5.35 -13.71
N CYS A 5 -23.30 -4.88 -14.93
CA CYS A 5 -22.25 -3.94 -15.31
C CYS A 5 -22.91 -2.77 -16.06
N GLY A 6 -22.95 -1.59 -15.43
CA GLY A 6 -23.76 -0.47 -15.91
C GLY A 6 -25.24 -0.84 -16.05
N GLY A 7 -25.84 -0.53 -17.20
CA GLY A 7 -27.24 -0.86 -17.53
C GLY A 7 -27.48 -2.27 -18.07
N ARG A 8 -26.46 -3.15 -18.07
CA ARG A 8 -26.57 -4.52 -18.60
C ARG A 8 -26.55 -5.54 -17.48
N GLU A 9 -27.35 -6.60 -17.62
CA GLU A 9 -27.43 -7.70 -16.67
C GLU A 9 -27.32 -9.04 -17.40
N ALA A 10 -26.48 -9.95 -16.90
CA ALA A 10 -26.24 -11.27 -17.49
C ALA A 10 -26.25 -12.36 -16.43
N ALA A 11 -26.79 -13.54 -16.78
CA ALA A 11 -26.65 -14.73 -15.95
C ALA A 11 -25.20 -15.25 -16.04
N CYS A 12 -24.57 -15.44 -14.88
CA CYS A 12 -23.20 -15.96 -14.81
C CYS A 12 -23.10 -17.04 -13.71
N ARG A 13 -22.17 -17.97 -13.93
CA ARG A 13 -21.81 -19.02 -12.97
C ARG A 13 -20.50 -18.71 -12.23
N LEU A 14 -19.65 -17.85 -12.81
CA LEU A 14 -18.34 -17.48 -12.31
C LEU A 14 -18.01 -16.05 -12.76
N VAL A 15 -17.31 -15.30 -11.91
CA VAL A 15 -16.67 -14.03 -12.23
C VAL A 15 -15.18 -14.22 -11.96
N ILE A 16 -14.35 -14.03 -12.98
CA ILE A 16 -12.89 -14.06 -12.86
C ILE A 16 -12.43 -12.62 -12.95
N PHE A 17 -11.79 -12.14 -11.89
CA PHE A 17 -11.13 -10.84 -11.91
C PHE A 17 -9.76 -11.05 -12.53
N ASP A 18 -9.60 -10.58 -13.76
CA ASP A 18 -8.28 -10.47 -14.34
C ASP A 18 -7.53 -9.36 -13.64
N LYS A 19 -6.31 -9.65 -13.20
CA LYS A 19 -5.44 -8.64 -12.65
C LYS A 19 -4.39 -8.42 -13.72
N ASP A 20 -4.47 -7.28 -14.40
CA ASP A 20 -3.51 -6.82 -15.42
C ASP A 20 -2.11 -6.54 -14.81
N GLY A 21 -1.47 -7.55 -14.21
CA GLY A 21 -0.12 -7.47 -13.63
C GLY A 21 0.22 -8.58 -12.64
N THR A 22 1.38 -8.46 -11.98
CA THR A 22 1.87 -9.46 -11.02
C THR A 22 1.18 -9.33 -9.66
N LEU A 23 0.47 -10.35 -9.19
CA LEU A 23 0.07 -10.39 -7.79
C LEU A 23 1.33 -10.43 -6.94
N ILE A 24 1.54 -9.38 -6.17
CA ILE A 24 2.66 -9.27 -5.26
C ILE A 24 2.13 -9.21 -3.84
N ASP A 25 2.88 -9.78 -2.91
CA ASP A 25 2.70 -9.46 -1.50
C ASP A 25 3.19 -8.02 -1.28
N PHE A 26 2.24 -7.09 -1.38
CA PHE A 26 2.49 -5.66 -1.32
C PHE A 26 3.22 -5.27 -0.03
N ALA A 27 2.73 -5.74 1.13
CA ALA A 27 3.28 -5.34 2.42
C ALA A 27 4.71 -5.86 2.59
N SER A 28 4.96 -7.12 2.22
CA SER A 28 6.28 -7.73 2.31
C SER A 28 7.32 -7.07 1.39
N LEU A 29 6.89 -6.42 0.29
CA LEU A 29 7.79 -5.71 -0.61
C LEU A 29 7.99 -4.24 -0.21
N TRP A 30 6.91 -3.51 0.04
CA TRP A 30 6.95 -2.05 0.14
C TRP A 30 7.28 -1.54 1.54
N VAL A 31 6.84 -2.22 2.60
CA VAL A 31 7.11 -1.77 3.97
C VAL A 31 8.60 -1.77 4.29
N PRO A 32 9.40 -2.80 3.93
CA PRO A 32 10.85 -2.76 4.13
C PRO A 32 11.53 -1.63 3.36
N VAL A 33 11.10 -1.37 2.12
CA VAL A 33 11.65 -0.30 1.28
C VAL A 33 11.40 1.07 1.90
N VAL A 34 10.19 1.33 2.41
CA VAL A 34 9.86 2.62 3.04
C VAL A 34 10.59 2.79 4.38
N ARG A 35 10.73 1.74 5.18
CA ARG A 35 11.53 1.79 6.41
C ARG A 35 12.99 2.10 6.12
N ALA A 36 13.59 1.43 5.14
CA ALA A 36 14.97 1.71 4.74
C ALA A 36 15.16 3.15 4.25
N ARG A 37 14.20 3.69 3.48
CA ARG A 37 14.24 5.09 3.03
C ARG A 37 14.09 6.08 4.17
N ALA A 38 13.17 5.84 5.11
CA ALA A 38 12.99 6.72 6.27
C ALA A 38 14.24 6.74 7.14
N CYS A 39 14.84 5.58 7.40
CA CYS A 39 16.12 5.45 8.11
C CYS A 39 17.23 6.25 7.42
N PHE A 40 17.41 6.04 6.11
CA PHE A 40 18.41 6.75 5.32
C PHE A 40 18.23 8.28 5.40
N ILE A 41 17.00 8.79 5.30
CA ILE A 41 16.74 10.23 5.39
C ILE A 41 17.09 10.79 6.78
N VAL A 42 16.76 10.07 7.85
CA VAL A 42 17.08 10.49 9.22
C VAL A 42 18.60 10.56 9.42
N GLU A 43 19.32 9.55 8.94
CA GLU A 43 20.79 9.49 9.00
C GLU A 43 21.43 10.67 8.24
N GLU A 44 21.05 10.88 6.98
CA GLU A 44 21.62 11.94 6.15
C GLU A 44 21.27 13.34 6.64
N ALA A 45 20.09 13.51 7.24
CA ALA A 45 19.67 14.79 7.79
C ALA A 45 20.29 15.11 9.17
N GLY A 46 20.95 14.13 9.82
CA GLY A 46 21.39 14.27 11.21
C GLY A 46 20.24 14.56 12.17
N ALA A 47 19.04 14.06 11.84
CA ALA A 47 17.82 14.32 12.59
C ALA A 47 17.68 13.38 13.80
N ASP A 48 16.84 13.75 14.75
CA ASP A 48 16.51 12.86 15.86
C ASP A 48 15.55 11.73 15.43
N GLY A 49 15.35 10.76 16.33
CA GLY A 49 14.50 9.60 16.09
C GLY A 49 13.00 9.91 15.95
N ALA A 50 12.54 11.14 16.22
CA ALA A 50 11.13 11.50 16.03
C ALA A 50 10.77 11.74 14.57
N LEU A 51 11.77 12.01 13.71
CA LEU A 51 11.56 12.22 12.28
C LEU A 51 11.17 10.92 11.55
N GLU A 52 11.73 9.76 11.93
CA GLU A 52 11.43 8.49 11.24
C GLU A 52 9.92 8.15 11.28
N PRO A 53 9.23 8.11 12.43
CA PRO A 53 7.79 7.84 12.46
C PRO A 53 6.96 8.85 11.66
N ALA A 54 7.39 10.12 11.60
CA ALA A 54 6.72 11.14 10.81
C ALA A 54 6.88 10.88 9.30
N LEU A 55 8.07 10.49 8.85
CA LEU A 55 8.32 10.10 7.46
C LEU A 55 7.51 8.85 7.07
N LEU A 56 7.50 7.83 7.93
CA LEU A 56 6.72 6.61 7.71
C LEU A 56 5.23 6.94 7.50
N ARG A 57 4.64 7.77 8.37
CA ARG A 57 3.25 8.22 8.24
C ARG A 57 3.03 9.08 6.99
N ALA A 58 4.01 9.91 6.60
CA ALA A 58 3.95 10.68 5.36
C ALA A 58 3.95 9.77 4.12
N PHE A 59 4.63 8.62 4.16
CA PHE A 59 4.53 7.58 3.13
C PHE A 59 3.23 6.77 3.19
N GLY A 60 2.34 7.06 4.15
CA GLY A 60 1.08 6.33 4.34
C GLY A 60 1.25 5.01 5.08
N TYR A 61 2.39 4.78 5.76
CA TYR A 61 2.59 3.63 6.63
C TYR A 61 2.51 4.06 8.10
N ASP A 62 1.59 3.46 8.85
CA ASP A 62 1.48 3.67 10.28
C ASP A 62 2.40 2.69 11.03
N PRO A 63 3.50 3.15 11.65
CA PRO A 63 4.42 2.27 12.36
C PRO A 63 3.83 1.68 13.64
N ASP A 64 2.79 2.29 14.22
CA ASP A 64 2.18 1.85 15.47
C ASP A 64 1.20 0.70 15.24
N THR A 65 0.44 0.75 14.13
CA THR A 65 -0.54 -0.29 13.78
C THR A 65 -0.06 -1.27 12.71
N GLY A 66 1.04 -0.95 12.03
CA GLY A 66 1.57 -1.71 10.90
C GLY A 66 0.71 -1.63 9.63
N ARG A 67 -0.24 -0.69 9.56
CA ARG A 67 -1.20 -0.56 8.45
C ARG A 67 -0.70 0.42 7.41
N VAL A 68 -0.99 0.10 6.14
CA VAL A 68 -0.81 1.04 5.02
C VAL A 68 -2.15 1.69 4.71
N ASP A 69 -2.17 3.01 4.56
CA ASP A 69 -3.33 3.74 4.06
C ASP A 69 -3.53 3.38 2.58
N PRO A 70 -4.66 2.76 2.20
CA PRO A 70 -4.94 2.41 0.80
C PRO A 70 -5.14 3.64 -0.11
N ARG A 71 -5.13 4.85 0.44
CA ARG A 71 -5.16 6.13 -0.30
C ARG A 71 -3.88 6.94 -0.09
N GLY A 72 -2.89 6.37 0.60
CA GLY A 72 -1.62 7.01 0.88
C GLY A 72 -0.64 6.87 -0.28
N PRO A 73 0.52 7.55 -0.23
CA PRO A 73 1.49 7.57 -1.34
C PRO A 73 2.10 6.22 -1.73
N LEU A 74 1.98 5.21 -0.87
CA LEU A 74 2.40 3.84 -1.13
C LEU A 74 1.44 3.05 -2.02
N ALA A 75 0.16 3.44 -2.08
CA ALA A 75 -0.94 2.69 -2.71
C ALA A 75 -1.25 3.14 -4.14
#